data_AF-A0A7Y0Q195-F1
#
_entry.id   AF-A0A7Y0Q195-F1
#
_cell.length_a   1.000
_cell.length_b   1.000
_cell.length_c   1.000
_cell.angle_alpha   90.00
_cell.angle_beta   90.00
_cell.angle_gamma   90.00
#
_symmetry.space_group_name_H-M   'P 1'
#
loop_
_entity.id
_entity.type
_entity.pdbx_description
1 polymer ?
#
loop_
_entity_poly.entity_id
_entity_poly.type
_entity_poly.pdbx_seq_one_letter_code
_entity_poly.pdbx_strand_id
1 'polypeptide(L)'
;MRGFWIRIGVLLALGVVDYTLHRPWRLFVLLIIVLYVAEWAAFRHRREAIFIIRQRRHRLANQLQLVTGWLQLGAVQKAEEAMERLMIQEASQSRWFRHLPSHWSYLFLRWDARGEERGVVIRWSGLDTLAPSYRMAWILERRLREAIRMAQSTMTVDFAGEGFRIVVADAPRSVPRGWTLGPDGVAISWPSRRNAVQSTSEQL
;
A
#
# COMPACT_ATOMS: atom_id res chain seq x y z
N MET A 1 19.61 7.38 -8.66
CA MET A 1 20.15 8.46 -7.80
C MET A 1 20.55 9.72 -8.58
N ARG A 2 21.18 9.65 -9.77
CA ARG A 2 21.60 10.83 -10.57
C ARG A 2 20.49 11.86 -10.87
N GLY A 3 19.28 11.41 -11.20
CA GLY A 3 18.17 12.33 -11.50
C GLY A 3 17.61 13.11 -10.31
N PHE A 4 17.92 12.75 -9.05
CA PHE A 4 17.48 13.50 -7.87
C PHE A 4 18.33 14.76 -7.67
N TRP A 5 19.64 14.64 -7.84
CA TRP A 5 20.59 15.74 -7.69
C TRP A 5 20.44 16.82 -8.77
N ILE A 6 20.17 16.42 -10.02
CA ILE A 6 19.88 17.36 -11.11
C ILE A 6 18.64 18.20 -10.76
N ARG A 7 17.63 17.62 -10.11
CA ARG A 7 16.38 18.31 -9.75
C ARG A 7 16.55 19.28 -8.59
N ILE A 8 17.34 18.90 -7.58
CA ILE A 8 17.74 19.82 -6.51
C ILE A 8 18.52 20.99 -7.11
N GLY A 9 19.43 20.72 -8.06
CA GLY A 9 20.18 21.75 -8.78
C GLY A 9 19.27 22.73 -9.53
N VAL A 10 18.24 22.24 -10.23
CA VAL A 10 17.27 23.09 -10.94
C VAL A 10 16.43 23.95 -9.96
N LEU A 11 15.96 23.36 -8.85
CA LEU A 11 15.20 24.10 -7.83
C LEU A 11 16.06 25.14 -7.11
N LEU A 12 17.32 24.83 -6.81
CA LEU A 12 18.27 25.78 -6.23
C LEU A 12 18.59 26.90 -7.22
N ALA A 13 18.84 26.59 -8.49
CA ALA A 13 19.08 27.59 -9.52
C ALA A 13 17.88 28.53 -9.68
N LEU A 14 16.65 28.00 -9.73
CA LEU A 14 15.42 28.79 -9.78
C LEU A 14 15.22 29.63 -8.49
N GLY A 15 15.53 29.10 -7.32
CA GLY A 15 15.43 29.83 -6.05
C GLY A 15 16.47 30.95 -5.89
N VAL A 16 17.70 30.74 -6.38
CA VAL A 16 18.75 31.78 -6.42
C VAL A 16 18.36 32.89 -7.40
N VAL A 17 17.84 32.52 -8.57
CA VAL A 17 17.33 33.46 -9.57
C VAL A 17 16.16 34.29 -8.99
N ASP A 18 15.21 33.66 -8.30
CA ASP A 18 14.10 34.33 -7.59
C ASP A 18 14.58 35.38 -6.57
N TYR A 19 15.64 35.08 -5.81
CA TYR A 19 16.19 35.98 -4.80
C TYR A 19 16.83 37.24 -5.40
N THR A 20 17.38 37.12 -6.61
CA THR A 20 18.13 38.20 -7.29
C THR A 20 17.28 39.11 -8.18
N LEU A 21 16.03 38.74 -8.49
CA LEU A 21 15.19 39.43 -9.48
C LEU A 21 14.20 40.43 -8.86
N HIS A 22 13.94 41.53 -9.57
CA HIS A 22 12.94 42.54 -9.18
C HIS A 22 11.50 41.95 -9.17
N ARG A 23 10.63 42.56 -8.34
CA ARG A 23 9.28 42.10 -7.95
C ARG A 23 8.42 41.39 -9.03
N PRO A 24 8.29 41.87 -10.29
CA PRO A 24 7.39 41.22 -11.26
C PRO A 24 7.92 39.87 -11.77
N TRP A 25 9.24 39.71 -11.90
CA TRP A 25 9.86 38.47 -12.41
C TRP A 25 9.85 37.34 -11.38
N ARG A 26 9.80 37.72 -10.10
CA ARG A 26 9.74 36.82 -8.95
C ARG A 26 8.47 35.94 -8.96
N LEU A 27 7.33 36.55 -9.29
CA LEU A 27 6.06 35.82 -9.47
C LEU A 27 6.12 34.80 -10.60
N PHE A 28 6.80 35.13 -11.71
CA PHE A 28 6.94 34.24 -12.85
C PHE A 28 7.83 33.02 -12.52
N VAL A 29 8.94 33.23 -11.81
CA VAL A 29 9.83 32.15 -11.35
C VAL A 29 9.11 31.23 -10.35
N LEU A 30 8.39 31.80 -9.38
CA LEU A 30 7.55 31.02 -8.46
C LEU A 30 6.49 30.18 -9.20
N LEU A 31 5.84 30.75 -10.22
CA LEU A 31 4.86 30.03 -11.02
C LEU A 31 5.50 28.85 -11.78
N ILE A 32 6.71 29.04 -12.35
CA ILE A 32 7.47 27.95 -12.99
C ILE A 32 7.81 26.85 -11.98
N ILE A 33 8.25 27.20 -10.76
CA ILE A 33 8.54 26.23 -9.70
C ILE A 33 7.29 25.42 -9.35
N VAL A 34 6.16 26.10 -9.15
CA VAL A 34 4.87 25.43 -8.84
C VAL A 34 4.46 24.50 -9.98
N LEU A 35 4.54 24.96 -11.23
CA LEU A 35 4.19 24.17 -12.41
C LEU A 35 5.09 22.93 -12.52
N TYR A 36 6.39 23.10 -12.30
CA TYR A 36 7.38 22.02 -12.33
C TYR A 36 7.10 20.97 -11.25
N VAL A 37 6.80 21.40 -10.02
CA VAL A 37 6.44 20.50 -8.92
C VAL A 37 5.12 19.78 -9.21
N ALA A 38 4.14 20.48 -9.78
CA ALA A 38 2.84 19.91 -10.16
C ALA A 38 2.97 18.85 -11.26
N GLU A 39 3.70 19.14 -12.35
CA GLU A 39 3.99 18.16 -13.39
C GLU A 39 4.74 16.95 -12.84
N TRP A 40 5.71 17.18 -11.96
CA TRP A 40 6.48 16.09 -11.37
C TRP A 40 5.62 15.18 -10.48
N ALA A 41 4.76 15.78 -9.64
CA ALA A 41 3.79 15.03 -8.85
C ALA A 41 2.85 14.22 -9.76
N ALA A 42 2.29 14.84 -10.81
CA ALA A 42 1.43 14.17 -11.77
C ALA A 42 2.13 13.00 -12.46
N PHE A 43 3.38 13.19 -12.89
CA PHE A 43 4.17 12.14 -13.55
C PHE A 43 4.48 10.97 -12.62
N ARG A 44 4.76 11.26 -11.34
CA ARG A 44 4.96 10.23 -10.31
C ARG A 44 3.69 9.41 -10.10
N HIS A 45 2.53 10.06 -9.97
CA HIS A 45 1.24 9.37 -9.83
C HIS A 45 0.92 8.50 -11.06
N ARG A 46 1.16 9.00 -12.27
CA ARG A 46 0.97 8.22 -13.52
C ARG A 46 1.86 6.97 -13.55
N ARG A 47 3.15 7.10 -13.21
CA ARG A 47 4.05 5.94 -13.16
C ARG A 47 3.61 4.90 -12.13
N GLU A 48 3.18 5.36 -10.96
CA GLU A 48 2.71 4.46 -9.89
C GLU A 48 1.40 3.76 -10.29
N ALA A 49 0.47 4.47 -10.94
CA ALA A 49 -0.74 3.86 -11.50
C ALA A 49 -0.43 2.81 -12.57
N ILE A 50 0.47 3.11 -13.51
CA ILE A 50 0.91 2.16 -14.55
C ILE A 50 1.53 0.91 -13.92
N PHE A 51 2.34 1.08 -12.88
CA PHE A 51 2.94 -0.03 -12.15
C PHE A 51 1.88 -0.93 -11.51
N ILE A 52 0.91 -0.35 -10.80
CA ILE A 52 -0.20 -1.08 -10.17
C ILE A 52 -0.99 -1.86 -11.22
N ILE A 53 -1.36 -1.22 -12.34
CA ILE A 53 -2.10 -1.86 -13.43
C ILE A 53 -1.29 -3.00 -14.04
N ARG A 54 0.01 -2.81 -14.27
CA ARG A 54 0.89 -3.84 -14.83
C ARG A 54 0.97 -5.06 -13.91
N GLN A 55 1.16 -4.85 -12.60
CA GLN A 55 1.21 -5.96 -11.65
C GLN A 55 -0.12 -6.72 -11.61
N ARG A 56 -1.24 -5.99 -11.51
CA ARG A 56 -2.56 -6.64 -11.51
C ARG A 56 -2.83 -7.43 -12.78
N ARG A 57 -2.45 -6.91 -13.95
CA ARG A 57 -2.55 -7.64 -15.22
C ARG A 57 -1.70 -8.90 -15.21
N HIS A 58 -0.48 -8.84 -14.70
CA HIS A 58 0.43 -9.98 -14.61
C HIS A 58 -0.14 -11.07 -13.69
N ARG A 59 -0.67 -10.68 -12.53
CA ARG A 59 -1.35 -11.61 -11.61
C ARG A 59 -2.51 -12.35 -12.26
N LEU A 60 -3.41 -11.61 -12.90
CA LEU A 60 -4.57 -12.18 -13.58
C LEU A 60 -4.15 -13.09 -14.73
N ALA A 61 -3.12 -12.70 -15.50
CA ALA A 61 -2.56 -13.54 -16.56
C ALA A 61 -2.03 -14.87 -15.99
N ASN A 62 -1.31 -14.85 -14.87
CA ASN A 62 -0.80 -16.07 -14.23
C ASN A 62 -1.95 -16.98 -13.74
N GLN A 63 -3.00 -16.40 -13.15
CA GLN A 63 -4.16 -17.16 -12.69
C GLN A 63 -4.94 -17.78 -13.87
N LEU A 64 -5.12 -17.03 -14.96
CA LEU A 64 -5.73 -17.55 -16.18
C LEU A 64 -4.85 -18.62 -16.86
N GLN A 65 -3.53 -18.48 -16.78
CA GLN A 65 -2.60 -19.50 -17.27
C GLN A 65 -2.74 -20.81 -16.49
N LEU A 66 -2.97 -20.75 -15.17
CA LEU A 66 -3.25 -21.95 -14.37
C LEU A 66 -4.58 -22.61 -14.79
N VAL A 67 -5.64 -21.82 -14.98
CA VAL A 67 -6.95 -22.34 -15.42
C VAL A 67 -6.83 -23.00 -16.81
N THR A 68 -6.18 -22.34 -17.75
CA THR A 68 -5.95 -22.90 -19.10
C THR A 68 -5.06 -24.14 -19.07
N GLY A 69 -4.06 -24.19 -18.19
CA GLY A 69 -3.25 -25.39 -17.97
C GLY A 69 -4.06 -26.60 -17.50
N TRP A 70 -5.01 -26.41 -16.56
CA TRP A 70 -5.91 -27.48 -16.13
C TRP A 70 -6.85 -27.96 -17.24
N LEU A 71 -7.35 -27.03 -18.07
CA LEU A 71 -8.18 -27.38 -19.24
C LEU A 71 -7.39 -28.20 -20.27
N GLN A 72 -6.14 -27.83 -20.54
CA GLN A 72 -5.28 -28.57 -21.47
C GLN A 72 -4.97 -30.00 -21.00
N LEU A 73 -4.91 -30.21 -19.67
CA LEU A 73 -4.73 -31.54 -19.08
C LEU A 73 -6.03 -32.35 -18.99
N GLY A 74 -7.16 -31.83 -19.51
CA GLY A 74 -8.46 -32.48 -19.43
C GLY A 74 -9.10 -32.48 -18.04
N ALA A 75 -8.51 -31.78 -17.07
CA ALA A 75 -8.99 -31.71 -15.69
C ALA A 75 -10.03 -30.58 -15.52
N VAL A 76 -11.17 -30.72 -16.21
CA VAL A 76 -12.21 -29.68 -16.29
C VAL A 76 -12.70 -29.22 -14.91
N GLN A 77 -12.99 -30.17 -14.00
CA GLN A 77 -13.47 -29.84 -12.66
C GLN A 77 -12.47 -28.97 -11.87
N LYS A 78 -11.17 -29.25 -12.00
CA LYS A 78 -10.13 -28.42 -11.36
C LYS A 78 -10.04 -27.02 -11.97
N ALA A 79 -10.26 -26.91 -13.29
CA ALA A 79 -10.29 -25.63 -13.97
C ALA A 79 -11.48 -24.77 -13.51
N GLU A 80 -12.66 -25.39 -13.37
CA GLU A 80 -13.87 -24.73 -12.84
C GLU A 80 -13.64 -24.25 -11.40
N GLU A 81 -13.15 -25.12 -10.50
CA GLU A 81 -12.83 -24.75 -9.12
C GLU A 81 -11.78 -23.63 -9.03
N ALA A 82 -10.80 -23.60 -9.94
CA ALA A 82 -9.80 -22.54 -10.01
C ALA A 82 -10.41 -21.21 -10.49
N MET A 83 -11.31 -21.27 -11.48
CA MET A 83 -12.00 -20.11 -12.02
C MET A 83 -13.00 -19.52 -11.02
N GLU A 84 -13.76 -20.37 -10.31
CA GLU A 84 -14.68 -19.94 -9.27
C GLU A 84 -13.94 -19.22 -8.12
N ARG A 85 -12.82 -19.79 -7.66
CA ARG A 85 -11.96 -19.15 -6.65
C ARG A 85 -11.45 -17.78 -7.12
N LEU A 86 -11.06 -17.66 -8.39
CA LEU A 86 -10.65 -16.39 -8.98
C LEU A 86 -11.80 -15.35 -8.97
N MET A 87 -13.00 -15.77 -9.40
CA MET A 87 -14.17 -14.89 -9.41
C MET A 87 -14.56 -14.41 -8.01
N ILE A 88 -14.56 -15.31 -7.02
CA ILE A 88 -14.86 -14.96 -5.62
C ILE A 88 -13.82 -13.96 -5.09
N GLN A 89 -12.54 -14.18 -5.39
CA GLN A 89 -11.47 -13.29 -4.99
C GLN A 89 -11.65 -11.88 -5.59
N GLU A 90 -11.90 -11.75 -6.89
CA GLU A 90 -12.09 -10.45 -7.55
C GLU A 90 -13.39 -9.75 -7.12
N ALA A 91 -14.45 -10.52 -6.86
CA ALA A 91 -15.72 -10.00 -6.35
C ALA A 91 -15.55 -9.43 -4.93
N SER A 92 -14.78 -10.09 -4.06
CA SER A 92 -14.50 -9.61 -2.71
C SER A 92 -13.75 -8.28 -2.73
N GLN A 93 -12.71 -8.17 -3.58
CA GLN A 93 -11.96 -6.91 -3.77
C GLN A 93 -12.86 -5.77 -4.25
N SER A 94 -13.74 -6.05 -5.21
CA SER A 94 -14.66 -5.04 -5.75
C SER A 94 -15.65 -4.54 -4.70
N ARG A 95 -16.13 -5.42 -3.81
CA ARG A 95 -17.01 -5.04 -2.70
C ARG A 95 -16.28 -4.16 -1.69
N TRP A 96 -15.04 -4.50 -1.34
CA TRP A 96 -14.23 -3.72 -0.39
C TRP A 96 -14.06 -2.26 -0.83
N PHE A 97 -13.80 -2.02 -2.12
CA PHE A 97 -13.50 -0.66 -2.60
C PHE A 97 -14.73 0.24 -2.78
N ARG A 98 -15.95 -0.30 -2.72
CA ARG A 98 -17.18 0.46 -3.03
C ARG A 98 -17.53 1.53 -1.99
N HIS A 99 -17.18 1.29 -0.72
CA HIS A 99 -17.54 2.16 0.41
C HIS A 99 -16.34 2.91 1.00
N LEU A 100 -15.15 2.71 0.43
CA LEU A 100 -13.93 3.34 0.91
C LEU A 100 -13.66 4.67 0.19
N PRO A 101 -13.14 5.69 0.90
CA PRO A 101 -12.58 6.85 0.26
C PRO A 101 -11.50 6.46 -0.77
N SER A 102 -11.45 7.17 -1.89
CA SER A 102 -10.55 6.85 -3.01
C SER A 102 -9.09 6.73 -2.61
N HIS A 103 -8.62 7.53 -1.64
CA HIS A 103 -7.24 7.46 -1.16
C HIS A 103 -6.92 6.16 -0.41
N TRP A 104 -7.90 5.56 0.27
CA TRP A 104 -7.76 4.25 0.92
C TRP A 104 -7.75 3.13 -0.10
N SER A 105 -8.66 3.16 -1.08
CA SER A 105 -8.66 2.20 -2.19
C SER A 105 -7.32 2.23 -2.93
N TYR A 106 -6.78 3.43 -3.18
CA TYR A 106 -5.44 3.60 -3.75
C TYR A 106 -4.33 3.03 -2.85
N LEU A 107 -4.40 3.28 -1.54
CA LEU A 107 -3.43 2.75 -0.56
C LEU A 107 -3.37 1.22 -0.62
N PHE A 108 -4.51 0.54 -0.60
CA PHE A 108 -4.58 -0.93 -0.67
C PHE A 108 -3.99 -1.46 -1.97
N LEU A 109 -4.45 -0.96 -3.12
CA LEU A 109 -3.94 -1.38 -4.43
C LEU A 109 -2.44 -1.16 -4.59
N ARG A 110 -1.94 -0.05 -4.06
CA ARG A 110 -0.52 0.29 -4.07
C ARG A 110 0.30 -0.68 -3.24
N TRP A 111 -0.16 -1.02 -2.04
CA TRP A 111 0.56 -1.92 -1.15
C TRP A 111 0.50 -3.36 -1.61
N ASP A 112 -0.63 -3.80 -2.17
CA ASP A 112 -0.73 -5.12 -2.83
C ASP A 112 0.29 -5.26 -3.96
N ALA A 113 0.37 -4.28 -4.85
CA ALA A 113 1.33 -4.32 -5.96
C ALA A 113 2.80 -4.34 -5.46
N ARG A 114 3.10 -3.66 -4.35
CA ARG A 114 4.44 -3.69 -3.73
C ARG A 114 4.74 -4.97 -2.98
N GLY A 115 3.73 -5.55 -2.35
CA GLY A 115 3.84 -6.88 -1.75
C GLY A 115 4.16 -7.90 -2.84
N GLU A 116 3.39 -7.89 -3.91
CA GLU A 116 3.56 -8.81 -5.04
C GLU A 116 4.93 -8.68 -5.71
N GLU A 117 5.43 -7.46 -5.93
CA GLU A 117 6.80 -7.22 -6.43
C GLU A 117 7.89 -7.84 -5.54
N ARG A 118 7.61 -7.97 -4.24
CA ARG A 118 8.52 -8.57 -3.23
C ARG A 118 8.26 -10.05 -2.99
N GLY A 119 7.27 -10.65 -3.67
CA GLY A 119 6.82 -12.02 -3.38
C GLY A 119 6.04 -12.16 -2.06
N VAL A 120 5.54 -11.05 -1.51
CA VAL A 120 4.79 -11.00 -0.25
C VAL A 120 3.30 -10.84 -0.53
N VAL A 121 2.49 -11.78 -0.07
CA VAL A 121 1.03 -11.70 -0.15
C VAL A 121 0.47 -10.96 1.07
N ILE A 122 -0.30 -9.91 0.82
CA ILE A 122 -1.00 -9.16 1.87
C ILE A 122 -2.44 -9.66 1.96
N ARG A 123 -2.83 -10.11 3.15
CA ARG A 123 -4.22 -10.47 3.46
C ARG A 123 -4.86 -9.34 4.26
N TRP A 124 -5.87 -8.73 3.68
CA TRP A 124 -6.67 -7.70 4.34
C TRP A 124 -7.88 -8.33 5.00
N SER A 125 -8.12 -8.03 6.27
CA SER A 125 -9.27 -8.52 7.03
C SER A 125 -9.90 -7.38 7.83
N GLY A 126 -11.18 -7.54 8.21
CA GLY A 126 -11.89 -6.54 9.03
C GLY A 126 -12.21 -5.22 8.31
N LEU A 127 -12.11 -5.18 6.97
CA LEU A 127 -12.37 -3.99 6.16
C LEU A 127 -13.79 -3.43 6.36
N ASP A 128 -14.77 -4.29 6.64
CA ASP A 128 -16.16 -3.87 6.90
C ASP A 128 -16.31 -3.04 8.18
N THR A 129 -15.36 -3.17 9.12
CA THR A 129 -15.34 -2.41 10.37
C THR A 129 -14.37 -1.23 10.34
N LEU A 130 -13.68 -1.01 9.22
CA LEU A 130 -12.69 0.06 9.08
C LEU A 130 -13.35 1.44 9.19
N ALA A 131 -12.84 2.27 10.11
CA ALA A 131 -13.16 3.69 10.19
C ALA A 131 -11.99 4.50 9.61
N PRO A 132 -12.02 4.85 8.31
CA PRO A 132 -10.89 5.44 7.61
C PRO A 132 -10.54 6.83 8.15
N SER A 133 -9.28 7.04 8.58
CA SER A 133 -8.74 8.36 8.92
C SER A 133 -7.38 8.62 8.27
N TYR A 134 -7.04 9.88 8.03
CA TYR A 134 -5.75 10.24 7.43
C TYR A 134 -4.55 9.83 8.30
N ARG A 135 -4.68 10.03 9.63
CA ARG A 135 -3.65 9.63 10.60
C ARG A 135 -3.42 8.13 10.58
N MET A 136 -4.50 7.34 10.55
CA MET A 136 -4.40 5.89 10.46
C MET A 136 -3.70 5.45 9.18
N ALA A 137 -4.08 6.01 8.02
CA ALA A 137 -3.44 5.71 6.74
C ALA A 137 -1.92 6.00 6.79
N TRP A 138 -1.51 7.14 7.33
CA TRP A 138 -0.11 7.52 7.45
C TRP A 138 0.69 6.54 8.35
N ILE A 139 0.14 6.17 9.51
CA ILE A 139 0.78 5.21 10.42
C ILE A 139 0.85 3.83 9.76
N LEU A 140 -0.24 3.39 9.12
CA LEU A 140 -0.33 2.13 8.40
C LEU A 140 0.72 2.05 7.28
N GLU A 141 0.86 3.08 6.44
CA GLU A 141 1.88 3.11 5.38
C GLU A 141 3.30 2.94 5.93
N ARG A 142 3.59 3.57 7.07
CA ARG A 142 4.91 3.43 7.71
C ARG A 142 5.12 1.99 8.18
N ARG A 143 4.13 1.38 8.82
CA ARG A 143 4.24 0.02 9.35
C ARG A 143 4.23 -1.04 8.25
N LEU A 144 3.46 -0.88 7.18
CA LEU A 144 3.51 -1.76 6.00
C LEU A 144 4.88 -1.76 5.34
N ARG A 145 5.58 -0.62 5.31
CA ARG A 145 6.96 -0.56 4.79
C ARG A 145 7.92 -1.40 5.60
N GLU A 146 7.77 -1.41 6.91
CA GLU A 146 8.55 -2.25 7.83
C GLU A 146 8.15 -3.71 7.66
N ALA A 147 6.84 -4.01 7.63
CA ALA A 147 6.28 -5.34 7.49
C ALA A 147 6.75 -6.06 6.21
N ILE A 148 6.66 -5.41 5.04
CA ILE A 148 7.08 -5.99 3.75
C ILE A 148 8.59 -6.25 3.68
N ARG A 149 9.40 -5.55 4.48
CA ARG A 149 10.84 -5.83 4.57
C ARG A 149 11.13 -7.06 5.42
N MET A 150 10.24 -7.39 6.35
CA MET A 150 10.39 -8.53 7.26
C MET A 150 9.71 -9.79 6.72
N ALA A 151 8.60 -9.64 6.02
CA ALA A 151 7.81 -10.76 5.51
C ALA A 151 8.55 -11.49 4.39
N GLN A 152 8.63 -12.83 4.51
CA GLN A 152 9.17 -13.68 3.46
C GLN A 152 8.09 -14.13 2.47
N SER A 153 6.88 -14.42 2.96
CA SER A 153 5.81 -14.98 2.13
C SER A 153 4.47 -14.25 2.30
N THR A 154 4.00 -14.10 3.53
CA THR A 154 2.64 -13.65 3.82
C THR A 154 2.62 -12.70 5.01
N MET A 155 1.76 -11.69 4.93
CA MET A 155 1.38 -10.88 6.09
C MET A 155 -0.12 -10.62 6.10
N THR A 156 -0.67 -10.50 7.29
CA THR A 156 -2.08 -10.22 7.52
C THR A 156 -2.23 -8.83 8.14
N VAL A 157 -3.22 -8.09 7.68
CA VAL A 157 -3.59 -6.78 8.20
C VAL A 157 -5.06 -6.81 8.59
N ASP A 158 -5.30 -6.77 9.89
CA ASP A 158 -6.64 -6.83 10.48
C ASP A 158 -7.07 -5.43 10.91
N PHE A 159 -8.23 -4.98 10.44
CA PHE A 159 -8.81 -3.70 10.81
C PHE A 159 -9.89 -3.85 11.89
N ALA A 160 -9.93 -2.90 12.82
CA ALA A 160 -10.93 -2.84 13.90
C ALA A 160 -11.28 -1.38 14.24
N GLY A 161 -12.26 -0.81 13.54
CA GLY A 161 -12.64 0.60 13.71
C GLY A 161 -11.51 1.53 13.29
N GLU A 162 -11.09 2.39 14.22
CA GLU A 162 -9.94 3.29 14.06
C GLU A 162 -8.62 2.62 14.46
N GLY A 163 -8.51 1.30 14.39
CA GLY A 163 -7.30 0.56 14.76
C GLY A 163 -6.94 -0.49 13.72
N PHE A 164 -5.70 -0.95 13.78
CA PHE A 164 -5.26 -2.07 12.97
C PHE A 164 -4.23 -2.93 13.70
N ARG A 165 -4.11 -4.18 13.27
CA ARG A 165 -3.05 -5.11 13.66
C ARG A 165 -2.40 -5.65 12.39
N ILE A 166 -1.07 -5.62 12.33
CA ILE A 166 -0.31 -6.28 11.28
C ILE A 166 0.37 -7.48 11.91
N VAL A 167 0.28 -8.64 11.27
CA VAL A 167 0.93 -9.87 11.68
C VAL A 167 1.78 -10.39 10.52
N VAL A 168 3.05 -10.68 10.80
CA VAL A 168 4.00 -11.28 9.87
C VAL A 168 4.39 -12.65 10.41
N ALA A 169 3.90 -13.72 9.77
CA ALA A 169 4.12 -15.09 10.23
C ALA A 169 5.61 -15.48 10.16
N ASP A 170 6.26 -15.16 9.03
CA ASP A 170 7.63 -15.62 8.73
C ASP A 170 8.68 -14.51 8.93
N ALA A 171 8.65 -13.82 10.07
CA ALA A 171 9.55 -12.70 10.33
C ALA A 171 10.92 -13.15 10.91
N PRO A 172 12.01 -12.42 10.62
CA PRO A 172 13.32 -12.68 11.22
C PRO A 172 13.31 -12.45 12.74
N ARG A 173 14.21 -13.13 13.47
CA ARG A 173 14.33 -13.04 14.95
C ARG A 173 14.60 -11.61 15.45
N SER A 174 15.24 -10.76 14.65
CA SER A 174 15.49 -9.36 15.00
C SER A 174 14.33 -8.48 14.55
N VAL A 175 13.57 -7.95 15.52
CA VAL A 175 12.37 -7.13 15.24
C VAL A 175 12.63 -5.63 15.48
N PRO A 176 12.07 -4.73 14.64
CA PRO A 176 12.14 -3.29 14.86
C PRO A 176 11.39 -2.86 16.13
N ARG A 177 11.72 -1.67 16.65
CA ARG A 177 11.08 -1.12 17.85
C ARG A 177 9.55 -0.98 17.68
N GLY A 178 8.81 -1.47 18.68
CA GLY A 178 7.34 -1.42 18.73
C GLY A 178 6.65 -2.63 18.09
N TRP A 179 7.41 -3.58 17.55
CA TRP A 179 6.91 -4.89 17.13
C TRP A 179 7.09 -5.89 18.27
N THR A 180 6.11 -6.78 18.43
CA THR A 180 6.10 -7.82 19.47
C THR A 180 6.13 -9.19 18.83
N LEU A 181 6.89 -10.12 19.41
CA LEU A 181 6.87 -11.52 19.01
C LEU A 181 5.68 -12.19 19.71
N GLY A 182 4.74 -12.71 18.93
CA GLY A 182 3.57 -13.46 19.39
C GLY A 182 3.56 -14.90 18.87
N PRO A 183 2.57 -15.69 19.28
CA PRO A 183 2.43 -17.09 18.84
C PRO A 183 2.24 -17.22 17.33
N ASP A 184 1.61 -16.22 16.69
CA ASP A 184 1.32 -16.19 15.25
C ASP A 184 2.42 -15.48 14.43
N GLY A 185 3.56 -15.17 15.05
CA GLY A 185 4.67 -14.43 14.44
C GLY A 185 4.83 -13.01 15.00
N VAL A 186 5.45 -12.14 14.21
CA VAL A 186 5.80 -10.77 14.64
C VAL A 186 4.63 -9.84 14.33
N ALA A 187 4.12 -9.16 15.36
CA ALA A 187 2.94 -8.33 15.27
C ALA A 187 3.19 -6.89 15.70
N ILE A 188 2.39 -5.98 15.16
CA ILE A 188 2.25 -4.62 15.67
C ILE A 188 0.79 -4.22 15.64
N SER A 189 0.35 -3.59 16.72
CA SER A 189 -0.98 -3.01 16.83
C SER A 189 -0.90 -1.50 16.89
N TRP A 190 -1.87 -0.85 16.25
CA TRP A 190 -2.17 0.55 16.48
C TRP A 190 -3.52 0.63 17.16
N PRO A 191 -3.60 1.23 18.37
CA PRO A 191 -4.78 1.13 19.21
C PRO A 191 -5.98 1.82 18.56
N SER A 192 -7.08 1.08 18.48
CA SER A 192 -8.41 1.65 18.29
C SER A 192 -8.82 2.34 19.58
N ARG A 193 -9.43 3.54 19.51
CA ARG A 193 -9.96 4.24 20.71
C ARG A 193 -10.87 3.36 21.59
N ARG A 194 -11.51 2.33 21.00
CA ARG A 194 -12.35 1.36 21.74
C ARG A 194 -11.55 0.36 22.60
N ASN A 195 -10.35 -0.03 22.19
CA ASN A 195 -9.55 -1.03 22.93
C ASN A 195 -8.74 -0.44 24.09
N ALA A 196 -8.49 0.88 24.07
CA ALA A 196 -7.81 1.56 25.18
C ALA A 196 -8.65 1.60 26.47
N VAL A 197 -9.98 1.57 26.34
CA VAL A 197 -10.89 1.58 27.49
C VAL A 197 -10.90 0.22 28.20
N GLN A 198 -10.86 -0.90 27.46
CA GLN A 198 -10.86 -2.25 28.05
C GLN A 198 -9.56 -2.61 28.79
N SER A 199 -8.39 -2.18 28.28
CA SER A 199 -7.12 -2.43 28.97
C SER A 199 -6.94 -1.64 30.26
N THR A 200 -7.76 -0.61 30.49
CA THR A 200 -7.72 0.20 31.72
C THR A 200 -8.68 -0.35 32.79
N SER A 201 -9.72 -1.09 32.38
CA SER A 201 -10.67 -1.75 33.29
C SER A 201 -10.23 -3.12 33.80
N GLU A 202 -9.19 -3.74 33.22
CA GLU A 202 -8.59 -4.98 33.75
C GLU A 202 -7.39 -4.72 34.69
N GLN A 203 -7.09 -3.45 34.98
CA GLN A 203 -6.00 -3.04 35.88
C GLN A 203 -6.48 -2.27 37.12
N LEU A 204 -7.79 -2.24 37.38
CA LEU A 204 -8.43 -1.74 38.60
C LEU A 204 -9.25 -2.86 39.22
#